data_AF-A0A961XMN4-F1
#
_entry.id   AF-A0A961XMN4-F1
#
_cell.length_a   1.000
_cell.length_b   1.000
_cell.length_c   1.000
_cell.angle_alpha   90.00
_cell.angle_beta   90.00
_cell.angle_gamma   90.00
#
_symmetry.space_group_name_H-M   'P 1'
#
loop_
_entity.id
_entity.type
_entity.pdbx_description
1 polymer ?
#
loop_
_entity_poly.entity_id
_entity_poly.type
_entity_poly.pdbx_seq_one_letter_code
_entity_poly.pdbx_strand_id
1 'polypeptide(L)' 'MAEQAQVTQAALVRKAQAKTDYKPADVSPQRRVQSRYTMRRWSVRHARGLEWLYKHFASVFLVLHPVWKTLGYGR' A
#
# COMPACT_ATOMS: atom_id res chain seq x y z
N MET A 1 25.93 21.88 -30.99
CA MET A 1 25.52 21.17 -29.75
C MET A 1 24.03 21.39 -29.57
N ALA A 2 23.20 20.36 -29.79
CA ALA A 2 21.75 20.48 -29.60
C ALA A 2 21.42 20.24 -28.12
N GLU A 3 20.92 21.28 -27.46
CA GLU A 3 20.48 21.25 -26.08
C GLU A 3 19.24 20.35 -25.97
N GLN A 4 19.43 19.12 -25.50
CA GLN A 4 18.32 18.24 -25.19
C GLN A 4 17.61 18.80 -23.96
N ALA A 5 16.62 19.66 -24.18
CA ALA A 5 15.72 20.15 -23.16
C ALA A 5 15.11 18.93 -22.46
N GLN A 6 15.57 18.65 -21.24
CA GLN A 6 15.15 17.48 -20.49
C GLN A 6 13.67 17.59 -20.20
N VAL A 7 12.86 16.83 -20.94
CA VAL A 7 11.42 16.80 -20.75
C VAL A 7 11.16 16.17 -19.39
N THR A 8 10.88 17.02 -18.40
CA THR A 8 10.61 16.55 -17.04
C THR A 8 9.35 15.67 -17.03
N GLN A 9 9.35 14.63 -16.20
CA GLN A 9 8.22 13.71 -16.09
C GLN A 9 6.91 14.46 -15.72
N ALA A 10 7.03 15.59 -15.02
CA ALA A 10 5.92 16.50 -14.72
C ALA A 10 5.28 17.09 -15.99
N ALA A 11 6.08 17.44 -17.01
CA ALA A 11 5.57 17.97 -18.28
C ALA A 11 4.81 16.90 -19.10
N LEU A 12 5.30 15.65 -19.08
CA LEU A 12 4.63 14.53 -19.74
C LEU A 12 3.30 14.17 -19.06
N VAL A 13 3.29 14.13 -17.72
CA VAL A 13 2.07 13.86 -16.94
C VAL A 13 1.02 14.94 -17.19
N ARG A 14 1.42 16.22 -17.26
CA ARG A 14 0.50 17.33 -17.54
C ARG A 14 -0.11 17.26 -18.94
N LYS A 15 0.65 16.81 -19.95
CA LYS A 15 0.15 16.62 -21.32
C LYS A 15 -0.77 15.40 -21.46
N ALA A 16 -0.51 14.34 -20.71
CA ALA A 16 -1.29 13.09 -20.75
C ALA A 16 -2.57 13.12 -19.90
N GLN A 17 -2.80 14.18 -19.12
CA GLN A 17 -3.95 14.28 -18.22
C GLN A 17 -5.22 14.64 -19.02
N ALA A 18 -6.23 13.76 -18.99
CA ALA A 18 -7.53 14.03 -19.58
C ALA A 18 -8.17 15.27 -18.91
N LYS A 19 -8.58 16.26 -19.71
CA LYS A 19 -9.28 17.46 -19.24
C LYS A 19 -10.72 17.07 -18.91
N THR A 20 -10.97 16.64 -17.68
CA THR A 20 -12.32 16.38 -17.17
C THR A 20 -12.82 17.59 -16.39
N ASP A 21 -14.07 17.99 -16.57
CA ASP A 21 -14.73 19.07 -15.82
C ASP A 21 -14.80 18.83 -14.30
N TYR A 22 -14.57 17.60 -13.88
CA TYR A 22 -14.46 17.25 -12.47
C TYR A 22 -13.14 17.77 -11.87
N LYS A 23 -13.23 18.84 -11.07
CA LYS A 23 -12.16 19.30 -10.16
C LYS A 23 -12.33 18.65 -8.77
N PRO A 24 -11.62 17.56 -8.43
CA PRO A 24 -11.61 17.08 -7.06
C PRO A 24 -10.93 18.12 -6.17
N ALA A 25 -11.66 18.65 -5.20
CA ALA A 25 -11.24 19.81 -4.42
C ALA A 25 -9.96 19.62 -3.59
N ASP A 26 -9.53 18.39 -3.27
CA ASP A 26 -8.46 18.21 -2.27
C ASP A 26 -7.54 16.99 -2.47
N VAL A 27 -7.52 16.39 -3.65
CA VAL A 27 -6.58 15.28 -3.92
C VAL A 27 -5.82 15.49 -5.22
N SER A 28 -4.54 15.84 -5.08
CA SER A 28 -3.62 15.88 -6.22
C SER A 28 -3.55 14.49 -6.87
N PRO A 29 -3.55 14.39 -8.22
CA PRO A 29 -3.41 13.12 -8.94
C PRO A 29 -2.16 12.33 -8.50
N GLN A 30 -1.08 13.03 -8.13
CA GLN A 30 0.12 12.41 -7.54
C GLN A 30 -0.20 11.55 -6.31
N ARG A 31 -1.08 11.99 -5.39
CA ARG A 31 -1.34 11.27 -4.14
C ARG A 31 -1.87 9.85 -4.39
N ARG A 32 -2.70 9.64 -5.41
CA ARG A 32 -3.23 8.31 -5.77
C ARG A 32 -2.15 7.37 -6.32
N VAL A 33 -1.24 7.89 -7.16
CA VAL A 33 -0.12 7.11 -7.72
C VAL A 33 0.90 6.78 -6.63
N GLN A 34 1.17 7.73 -5.73
CA GLN A 34 2.03 7.53 -4.56
C GLN A 34 1.48 6.45 -3.61
N SER A 35 0.17 6.39 -3.37
CA SER A 35 -0.43 5.32 -2.55
C SER A 35 -0.11 3.92 -3.08
N ARG A 36 -0.21 3.70 -4.40
CA ARG A 36 0.09 2.39 -5.02
C ARG A 36 1.57 2.04 -4.95
N TYR A 37 2.45 3.01 -5.20
CA TYR A 37 3.90 2.79 -5.14
C TYR A 37 4.36 2.50 -3.71
N THR A 38 3.84 3.25 -2.73
CA THR A 38 4.09 3.02 -1.30
C THR A 38 3.60 1.66 -0.85
N MET A 39 2.37 1.26 -1.24
CA MET A 39 1.86 -0.09 -0.96
C MET A 39 2.75 -1.17 -1.57
N ARG A 40 3.14 -1.03 -2.84
CA ARG A 40 3.99 -2.03 -3.50
C ARG A 40 5.36 -2.16 -2.83
N ARG A 41 6.00 -1.03 -2.51
CA ARG A 41 7.30 -1.02 -1.82
C ARG A 41 7.20 -1.57 -0.41
N TRP A 42 6.11 -1.28 0.29
CA TRP A 42 5.82 -1.83 1.61
C TRP A 42 5.61 -3.35 1.54
N SER A 43 4.80 -3.84 0.60
CA SER A 43 4.54 -5.27 0.38
C SER A 43 5.80 -6.05 0.07
N VAL A 44 6.68 -5.52 -0.80
CA VAL A 44 7.96 -6.17 -1.13
C VAL A 44 8.89 -6.20 0.09
N ARG A 45 8.95 -5.11 0.86
CA ARG A 45 9.80 -5.05 2.07
C ARG A 45 9.30 -5.94 3.21
N HIS A 46 7.98 -6.06 3.36
CA HIS A 46 7.35 -6.88 4.40
C HIS A 46 6.97 -8.28 3.93
N ALA A 47 7.37 -8.69 2.72
CA ALA A 47 7.05 -10.01 2.17
C ALA A 47 7.48 -11.15 3.12
N ARG A 48 8.67 -11.04 3.71
CA ARG A 48 9.17 -12.00 4.71
C ARG A 48 8.36 -11.99 6.01
N GLY A 49 7.87 -10.83 6.43
CA GLY A 49 7.01 -10.69 7.61
C GLY A 49 5.62 -11.28 7.37
N LEU A 50 5.06 -11.09 6.18
CA LEU A 50 3.80 -11.72 5.77
C LEU A 50 3.93 -13.24 5.67
N GLU A 51 5.06 -13.74 5.17
CA GLU A 51 5.33 -15.18 5.13
C GLU A 51 5.48 -15.77 6.55
N TRP A 52 6.21 -15.08 7.43
CA TRP A 52 6.31 -15.47 8.83
C TRP A 52 4.96 -15.46 9.53
N LEU A 53 4.16 -14.40 9.32
CA LEU A 53 2.79 -14.28 9.84
C LEU A 53 1.94 -15.44 9.32
N TYR A 54 1.98 -15.75 8.03
CA TYR A 54 1.21 -16.84 7.44
C TYR A 54 1.59 -18.21 8.04
N LYS A 55 2.89 -18.45 8.25
CA LYS A 55 3.40 -19.66 8.91
C LYS A 55 2.98 -19.75 10.38
N HIS A 56 3.00 -18.64 11.11
CA HIS A 56 2.67 -18.60 12.54
C HIS A 56 1.17 -18.46 12.82
N PHE A 57 0.38 -18.00 11.85
CA PHE A 57 -1.05 -17.74 12.00
C PHE A 57 -1.80 -18.97 12.51
N ALA A 58 -1.52 -20.15 11.93
CA ALA A 58 -2.12 -21.40 12.37
C ALA A 58 -1.78 -21.74 13.83
N SER A 59 -0.52 -21.56 14.24
CA SER A 59 -0.08 -21.79 15.61
C SER A 59 -0.72 -20.83 16.61
N VAL A 60 -0.88 -19.55 16.22
CA VAL A 60 -1.58 -18.55 17.04
C VAL A 60 -3.03 -18.94 17.25
N PHE A 61 -3.75 -19.37 16.20
CA PHE A 61 -5.13 -19.86 16.32
C PHE A 61 -5.25 -21.11 17.20
N LEU A 62 -4.25 -21.99 17.16
CA LEU A 62 -4.21 -23.21 17.97
C LEU A 62 -4.01 -22.91 19.46
N VAL A 63 -3.15 -21.94 19.79
CA VAL A 63 -2.94 -21.46 21.17
C VAL A 63 -4.11 -20.60 21.64
N LEU A 64 -4.78 -19.91 20.72
CA LEU A 64 -5.94 -19.11 21.05
C LEU A 64 -7.07 -20.00 21.62
N HIS A 65 -7.25 -21.23 21.12
CA HIS A 65 -8.28 -22.15 21.58
C HIS A 65 -8.27 -22.43 23.10
N PRO A 66 -7.15 -22.86 23.73
CA PRO A 66 -7.07 -22.97 25.18
C PRO A 66 -7.07 -21.61 25.89
N VAL A 67 -6.63 -20.52 25.25
CA VAL A 67 -6.76 -19.16 25.80
C VAL A 67 -8.23 -18.75 25.97
N TRP A 68 -9.13 -19.08 25.05
CA TRP A 68 -10.58 -18.88 25.24
C TRP A 68 -11.13 -19.72 26.40
N LYS A 69 -10.69 -20.98 26.54
CA LYS A 69 -11.11 -21.83 27.66
C LYS A 69 -10.63 -21.30 29.01
N THR A 70 -9.43 -20.73 29.08
CA THR A 70 -8.84 -20.20 30.31
C THR A 70 -9.40 -18.82 30.68
N LEU A 71 -9.77 -17.99 29.70
CA LEU A 71 -10.44 -16.71 29.92
C LEU A 71 -11.94 -16.83 30.28
N GLY A 72 -12.59 -17.96 29.93
CA GLY A 72 -14.05 -18.04 29.88
C GLY A 72 -14.76 -19.10 30.72
N TYR A 73 -14.07 -20.00 31.43
CA TYR A 73 -14.73 -20.98 32.32
C TYR A 73 -14.58 -20.62 33.80
N GLY A 74 -14.79 -19.34 34.10
CA GLY A 74 -14.70 -18.77 35.44
C GLY A 74 -15.79 -17.75 35.75
N ARG A 75 -17.00 -17.90 35.21
CA ARG A 75 -18.25 -17.43 35.84
C ARG A 75 -19.49 -17.93 35.11
#